data_AF-A0A7S2SSL9-F1
#
_entry.id   AF-A0A7S2SSL9-F1
#
_cell.length_a   1.000
_cell.length_b   1.000
_cell.length_c   1.000
_cell.angle_alpha   90.00
_cell.angle_beta   90.00
_cell.angle_gamma   90.00
#
_symmetry.space_group_name_H-M   'P 1'
#
loop_
_entity.id
_entity.type
_entity.pdbx_description
1 polymer ?
#
loop_
_entity_poly.entity_id
_entity_poly.type
_entity_poly.pdbx_seq_one_letter_code
_entity_poly.pdbx_strand_id
1 'polypeptide(L)'
;MAAAATGAEPLTAVNCAFVFVKPHAVTEATKDLVREGLTRRGLRILNEGSLDAAEIDSKKLIDQHYYAIASKATILKPAQLNVPADKFEAQFGLSWANALAQGSVFNAMDACAVLGLDADALDAEWAKAKKAKKLVKFGGGFYCGLIEVEGKAPIYVFNGFFMSMRSKFTAPGASIYYYVVDWDSAALSWADFRGQLLGPTDPSEAPADSLRGQIASRWQELGLAAAPNVGDNGVHASASPFEGLAERLNWCGATLETDPFGAALLQSGVCAEMLQQWTVDPQVNYVDGSRGSLFDALEDTDALDCISKCRTLARANVDFLYEQDGTAAREIAKVIPYFPFKGIPKFYDIGGFLSMPEVFQQIVDIFVARYGTLEVDSIGGLDARGFILGPPIALALKKPFFMLRKKGKMPNARFSQPYETEYGTREGLGIPRGAVKEGDRVLLIDDLVATGGTLSAGIECVKMCGGTVVECACIVELKFFRESRQKFYESCGIADVPIWALISEEILETEAELPADYQDDGEEH
;
A
#
# COMPACT_ATOMS: atom_id res chain seq x y z
N MET A 1 20.74 -7.66 -36.70
CA MET A 1 21.31 -7.56 -35.34
C MET A 1 21.38 -6.09 -34.95
N ALA A 2 20.45 -5.68 -34.09
CA ALA A 2 20.57 -4.51 -33.23
C ALA A 2 19.64 -4.84 -32.06
N ALA A 3 20.19 -5.43 -31.00
CA ALA A 3 19.47 -5.64 -29.77
C ALA A 3 19.18 -4.24 -29.21
N ALA A 4 17.90 -3.86 -29.17
CA ALA A 4 17.48 -2.68 -28.44
C ALA A 4 17.81 -2.93 -26.96
N ALA A 5 18.85 -2.27 -26.48
CA ALA A 5 19.18 -2.22 -25.07
C ALA A 5 17.98 -1.61 -24.34
N THR A 6 17.29 -2.42 -23.54
CA THR A 6 16.35 -1.95 -22.51
C THR A 6 17.19 -1.27 -21.43
N GLY A 7 17.61 -0.04 -21.69
CA GLY A 7 18.46 0.77 -20.83
C GLY A 7 17.68 1.40 -19.68
N ALA A 8 17.16 0.59 -18.76
CA ALA A 8 16.95 1.06 -17.40
C ALA A 8 18.29 0.88 -16.67
N GLU A 9 18.85 1.95 -16.10
CA GLU A 9 19.99 1.80 -15.20
C GLU A 9 19.61 0.84 -14.07
N PRO A 10 20.54 -0.05 -13.65
CA PRO A 10 20.25 -0.95 -12.54
C PRO A 10 19.91 -0.13 -11.29
N LEU A 11 18.80 -0.48 -10.64
CA LEU A 11 18.40 0.12 -9.36
C LEU A 11 19.56 -0.04 -8.37
N THR A 12 20.02 1.08 -7.81
CA THR A 12 21.00 1.11 -6.72
C THR A 12 20.32 1.61 -5.47
N ALA A 13 20.39 0.86 -4.38
CA ALA A 13 19.89 1.27 -3.07
C ALA A 13 20.84 0.78 -1.98
N VAL A 14 21.10 1.64 -0.99
CA VAL A 14 21.89 1.34 0.20
C VAL A 14 20.95 1.16 1.39
N ASN A 15 21.38 0.41 2.39
CA ASN A 15 20.65 0.35 3.64
C ASN A 15 20.68 1.73 4.30
N CYS A 16 19.52 2.23 4.72
CA CYS A 16 19.39 3.51 5.40
C CYS A 16 18.40 3.36 6.56
N ALA A 17 18.86 3.57 7.79
CA ALA A 17 18.06 3.39 9.01
C ALA A 17 17.91 4.70 9.78
N PHE A 18 16.80 4.82 10.48
CA PHE A 18 16.58 5.79 11.55
C PHE A 18 16.88 5.10 12.89
N VAL A 19 17.77 5.69 13.68
CA VAL A 19 18.20 5.18 14.98
C VAL A 19 17.95 6.29 16.00
N PHE A 20 17.40 5.99 17.17
CA PHE A 20 17.31 7.00 18.22
C PHE A 20 17.55 6.46 19.62
N VAL A 21 18.22 7.28 20.44
CA VAL A 21 18.35 7.08 21.88
C VAL A 21 17.02 7.44 22.52
N LYS A 22 16.45 6.49 23.26
CA LYS A 22 15.16 6.64 23.94
C LYS A 22 15.26 7.64 25.11
N PRO A 23 14.16 8.30 25.50
CA PRO A 23 14.20 9.39 26.49
C PRO A 23 14.90 9.08 27.81
N HIS A 24 14.71 7.86 28.35
CA HIS A 24 15.35 7.44 29.61
C HIS A 24 16.88 7.31 29.53
N ALA A 25 17.45 7.28 28.33
CA ALA A 25 18.87 7.03 28.08
C ALA A 25 19.58 8.20 27.38
N VAL A 26 18.89 9.34 27.16
CA VAL A 26 19.51 10.51 26.53
C VAL A 26 20.50 11.17 27.50
N THR A 27 21.75 10.74 27.41
CA THR A 27 22.92 11.34 28.08
C THR A 27 24.04 11.51 27.06
N GLU A 28 24.99 12.42 27.29
CA GLU A 28 26.14 12.58 26.37
C GLU A 28 26.94 11.28 26.24
N ALA A 29 27.13 10.56 27.35
CA ALA A 29 27.83 9.27 27.34
C ALA A 29 27.12 8.21 26.47
N THR A 30 25.78 8.14 26.52
CA THR A 30 25.01 7.23 25.65
C THR A 30 25.07 7.67 24.19
N LYS A 31 24.99 8.97 23.92
CA LYS A 31 25.12 9.50 22.54
C LYS A 31 26.48 9.13 21.95
N ASP A 32 27.57 9.36 22.69
CA ASP A 32 28.92 9.00 22.27
C ASP A 32 29.06 7.50 22.01
N LEU A 33 28.52 6.66 22.91
CA LEU A 33 28.52 5.21 22.74
C LEU A 33 27.79 4.77 21.46
N VAL A 34 26.61 5.34 21.19
CA VAL A 34 25.84 5.02 19.98
C VAL A 34 26.56 5.50 18.72
N ARG A 35 27.05 6.74 18.70
CA ARG A 35 27.82 7.31 17.60
C ARG A 35 29.06 6.48 17.29
N GLU A 36 29.82 6.10 18.31
CA GLU A 36 31.02 5.28 18.17
C GLU A 36 30.67 3.87 17.66
N GLY A 37 29.63 3.24 18.21
CA GLY A 37 29.20 1.91 17.76
C GLY A 37 28.77 1.87 16.30
N LEU A 38 28.04 2.89 15.83
CA LEU A 38 27.63 3.05 14.44
C LEU A 38 28.86 3.24 13.52
N THR A 39 29.71 4.22 13.83
CA THR A 39 30.86 4.57 12.98
C THR A 39 31.95 3.50 12.95
N ARG A 40 32.21 2.82 14.08
CA ARG A 40 33.18 1.71 14.17
C ARG A 40 32.81 0.54 13.26
N ARG A 41 31.52 0.34 12.99
CA ARG A 41 30.99 -0.68 12.08
C ARG A 41 30.89 -0.21 10.63
N GLY A 42 31.41 0.98 10.31
CA GLY A 42 31.47 1.52 8.95
C GLY A 42 30.19 2.19 8.47
N LEU A 43 29.20 2.41 9.34
CA LEU A 43 28.00 3.16 8.99
C LEU A 43 28.33 4.65 8.93
N ARG A 44 27.81 5.33 7.91
CA ARG A 44 27.96 6.77 7.77
C ARG A 44 26.74 7.46 8.38
N ILE A 45 26.98 8.44 9.25
CA ILE A 45 25.93 9.29 9.82
C ILE A 45 25.64 10.42 8.82
N LEU A 46 24.43 10.42 8.27
CA LEU A 46 23.95 11.41 7.31
C LEU A 46 23.37 12.65 7.99
N ASN A 47 22.65 12.43 9.09
CA ASN A 47 22.01 13.47 9.88
C ASN A 47 21.86 12.99 11.32
N GLU A 48 21.79 13.92 12.26
CA GLU A 48 21.52 13.64 13.67
C GLU A 48 20.94 14.88 14.35
N GLY A 49 20.19 14.68 15.43
CA GLY A 49 19.57 15.80 16.12
C GLY A 49 18.79 15.40 17.36
N SER A 50 18.31 16.42 18.06
CA SER A 50 17.45 16.27 19.24
C SER A 50 16.03 16.69 18.88
N LEU A 51 15.05 15.94 19.36
CA LEU A 51 13.63 16.32 19.30
C LEU A 51 13.08 16.28 20.73
N ASP A 52 12.52 17.40 21.17
CA ASP A 52 11.98 17.52 22.53
C ASP A 52 10.53 17.05 22.63
N ALA A 53 10.06 16.86 23.86
CA ALA A 53 8.71 16.42 24.16
C ALA A 53 7.61 17.29 23.52
N ALA A 54 7.82 18.61 23.42
CA ALA A 54 6.82 19.53 22.88
C ALA A 54 6.68 19.36 21.36
N GLU A 55 7.79 19.18 20.65
CA GLU A 55 7.79 18.88 19.23
C GLU A 55 7.20 17.49 18.95
N ILE A 56 7.58 16.47 19.74
CA ILE A 56 7.05 15.11 19.62
C ILE A 56 5.53 15.08 19.80
N ASP A 57 5.02 15.78 20.82
CA ASP A 57 3.59 15.80 21.14
C ASP A 57 2.79 16.58 20.09
N SER A 58 3.23 17.78 19.72
CA SER A 58 2.52 18.65 18.76
C SER A 58 2.42 18.02 17.36
N LYS A 59 3.46 17.32 16.91
CA LYS A 59 3.49 16.61 15.63
C LYS A 59 2.98 15.17 15.72
N LYS A 60 2.67 14.68 16.92
CA LYS A 60 2.23 13.31 17.19
C LYS A 60 3.24 12.26 16.67
N LEU A 61 4.54 12.54 16.77
CA LEU A 61 5.58 11.73 16.15
C LEU A 61 5.60 10.30 16.71
N ILE A 62 5.49 10.17 18.03
CA ILE A 62 5.47 8.86 18.68
C ILE A 62 4.16 8.09 18.41
N ASP A 63 3.05 8.80 18.27
CA ASP A 63 1.77 8.21 17.89
C ASP A 63 1.82 7.63 16.47
N GLN A 64 2.43 8.36 15.52
CA GLN A 64 2.64 7.87 14.15
C GLN A 64 3.65 6.73 14.08
N HIS A 65 4.75 6.82 14.83
CA HIS A 65 5.76 5.77 14.90
C HIS A 65 5.18 4.44 15.43
N TYR A 66 4.23 4.51 16.37
CA TYR A 66 3.50 3.36 16.89
C TYR A 66 2.04 3.30 16.40
N TYR A 67 1.77 3.74 15.17
CA TYR A 67 0.41 3.95 14.67
C TYR A 67 -0.51 2.74 14.85
N ALA A 68 -0.01 1.52 14.58
CA ALA A 68 -0.79 0.29 14.71
C ALA A 68 -1.39 0.11 16.11
N ILE A 69 -0.67 0.50 17.17
CA ILE A 69 -1.18 0.41 18.55
C ILE A 69 -1.81 1.73 19.03
N ALA A 70 -1.28 2.87 18.58
CA ALA A 70 -1.76 4.21 18.91
C ALA A 70 -3.18 4.43 18.38
N SER A 71 -3.44 4.09 17.12
CA SER A 71 -4.75 4.24 16.49
C SER A 71 -5.86 3.56 17.29
N LYS A 72 -5.58 2.37 17.84
CA LYS A 72 -6.53 1.61 18.66
C LYS A 72 -6.67 2.14 20.10
N ALA A 73 -5.66 2.86 20.59
CA ALA A 73 -5.61 3.43 21.92
C ALA A 73 -6.19 4.86 21.99
N THR A 74 -6.08 5.65 20.92
CA THR A 74 -6.38 7.09 20.96
C THR A 74 -7.22 7.62 19.81
N ILE A 75 -7.32 6.92 18.67
CA ILE A 75 -7.97 7.45 17.46
C ILE A 75 -9.31 6.78 17.20
N LEU A 76 -9.31 5.46 17.01
CA LEU A 76 -10.48 4.68 16.64
C LEU A 76 -11.43 4.54 17.84
N LYS A 77 -12.71 4.73 17.57
CA LYS A 77 -13.78 4.43 18.52
C LYS A 77 -14.06 2.92 18.54
N PRO A 78 -14.61 2.37 19.63
CA PRO A 78 -14.88 0.93 19.75
C PRO A 78 -15.58 0.31 18.55
N ALA A 79 -16.61 0.96 18.01
CA ALA A 79 -17.36 0.46 16.84
C ALA A 79 -16.54 0.41 15.53
N GLN A 80 -15.40 1.10 15.46
CA GLN A 80 -14.50 1.12 14.32
C GLN A 80 -13.36 0.09 14.45
N LEU A 81 -13.24 -0.59 15.59
CA LEU A 81 -12.21 -1.60 15.81
C LEU A 81 -12.62 -2.93 15.16
N ASN A 82 -11.73 -3.52 14.38
CA ASN A 82 -11.91 -4.86 13.83
C ASN A 82 -11.59 -5.94 14.88
N VAL A 83 -12.46 -6.10 15.86
CA VAL A 83 -12.30 -7.06 16.96
C VAL A 83 -12.72 -8.47 16.51
N PRO A 84 -11.86 -9.49 16.65
CA PRO A 84 -12.26 -10.88 16.52
C PRO A 84 -13.28 -11.24 17.62
N ALA A 85 -14.56 -11.23 17.26
CA ALA A 85 -15.68 -11.35 18.21
C ALA A 85 -15.63 -12.68 18.97
N ASP A 86 -15.21 -13.75 18.31
CA ASP A 86 -14.99 -15.08 18.88
C ASP A 86 -13.94 -15.07 19.99
N LYS A 87 -12.78 -14.42 19.76
CA LYS A 87 -11.71 -14.31 20.78
C LYS A 87 -12.14 -13.43 21.95
N PHE A 88 -12.86 -12.34 21.67
CA PHE A 88 -13.38 -11.45 22.70
C PHE A 88 -14.37 -12.20 23.62
N GLU A 89 -15.34 -12.88 23.02
CA GLU A 89 -16.35 -13.64 23.76
C GLU A 89 -15.73 -14.80 24.53
N ALA A 90 -14.79 -15.53 23.94
CA ALA A 90 -14.07 -16.61 24.63
C ALA A 90 -13.31 -16.11 25.87
N GLN A 91 -12.75 -14.90 25.84
CA GLN A 91 -12.03 -14.32 26.97
C GLN A 91 -12.97 -13.77 28.05
N PHE A 92 -14.02 -13.06 27.66
CA PHE A 92 -14.81 -12.23 28.57
C PHE A 92 -16.21 -12.77 28.86
N GLY A 93 -16.66 -13.82 28.16
CA GLY A 93 -17.99 -14.38 28.30
C GLY A 93 -19.11 -13.42 27.86
N LEU A 94 -18.78 -12.37 27.11
CA LEU A 94 -19.69 -11.35 26.62
C LEU A 94 -19.48 -11.21 25.12
N SER A 95 -20.55 -11.30 24.32
CA SER A 95 -20.45 -11.09 22.88
C SER A 95 -20.06 -9.64 22.57
N TRP A 96 -19.30 -9.45 21.49
CA TRP A 96 -18.83 -8.13 21.07
C TRP A 96 -19.98 -7.14 20.83
N ALA A 97 -21.07 -7.60 20.19
CA ALA A 97 -22.26 -6.79 19.95
C ALA A 97 -22.89 -6.30 21.25
N ASN A 98 -22.96 -7.15 22.28
CA ASN A 98 -23.49 -6.77 23.58
C ASN A 98 -22.57 -5.80 24.32
N ALA A 99 -21.25 -5.99 24.24
CA ALA A 99 -20.28 -5.06 24.84
C ALA A 99 -20.42 -3.65 24.24
N LEU A 100 -20.54 -3.55 22.92
CA LEU A 100 -20.81 -2.28 22.23
C LEU A 100 -22.16 -1.67 22.65
N ALA A 101 -23.23 -2.47 22.66
CA ALA A 101 -24.56 -2.00 23.04
C ALA A 101 -24.64 -1.50 24.49
N GLN A 102 -23.84 -2.07 25.39
CA GLN A 102 -23.75 -1.65 26.79
C GLN A 102 -22.94 -0.36 26.98
N GLY A 103 -22.18 0.09 25.97
CA GLY A 103 -21.30 1.25 26.10
C GLY A 103 -20.17 1.06 27.12
N SER A 104 -19.77 -0.19 27.38
CA SER A 104 -18.74 -0.55 28.37
C SER A 104 -17.34 -0.68 27.78
N VAL A 105 -17.15 -0.27 26.52
CA VAL A 105 -15.93 -0.47 25.75
C VAL A 105 -15.34 0.87 25.37
N PHE A 106 -14.02 1.04 25.55
CA PHE A 106 -13.33 2.29 25.32
C PHE A 106 -11.93 2.06 24.74
N ASN A 107 -11.45 3.02 23.94
CA ASN A 107 -10.00 3.13 23.72
C ASN A 107 -9.33 3.69 24.99
N ALA A 108 -7.99 3.62 25.08
CA ALA A 108 -7.26 4.05 26.27
C ALA A 108 -7.51 5.53 26.65
N MET A 109 -7.56 6.42 25.65
CA MET A 109 -7.79 7.86 25.88
C MET A 109 -9.19 8.13 26.46
N ASP A 110 -10.23 7.55 25.88
CA ASP A 110 -11.61 7.67 26.38
C ASP A 110 -11.75 6.98 27.75
N ALA A 111 -11.04 5.88 27.98
CA ALA A 111 -11.01 5.20 29.27
C ALA A 111 -10.40 6.08 30.37
N CYS A 112 -9.30 6.79 30.10
CA CYS A 112 -8.75 7.78 31.03
C CYS A 112 -9.82 8.83 31.42
N ALA A 113 -10.56 9.36 30.44
CA ALA A 113 -11.60 10.36 30.68
C ALA A 113 -12.77 9.81 31.54
N VAL A 114 -13.29 8.63 31.21
CA VAL A 114 -14.43 8.01 31.93
C VAL A 114 -14.01 7.53 33.33
N LEU A 115 -12.80 6.99 33.45
CA LEU A 115 -12.26 6.53 34.73
C LEU A 115 -11.63 7.66 35.56
N GLY A 116 -11.47 8.87 35.03
CA GLY A 116 -10.82 9.97 35.73
C GLY A 116 -9.39 9.61 36.15
N LEU A 117 -8.70 8.83 35.32
CA LEU A 117 -7.34 8.36 35.52
C LEU A 117 -6.40 9.10 34.57
N ASP A 118 -5.20 9.39 35.04
CA ASP A 118 -4.10 9.74 34.15
C ASP A 118 -3.51 8.48 33.49
N ALA A 119 -2.50 8.67 32.63
CA ALA A 119 -1.86 7.61 31.87
C ALA A 119 -1.21 6.54 32.77
N ASP A 120 -0.55 6.96 33.85
CA ASP A 120 0.18 6.07 34.75
C ASP A 120 -0.79 5.26 35.62
N ALA A 121 -1.87 5.89 36.08
CA ALA A 121 -2.91 5.21 36.83
C ALA A 121 -3.67 4.20 35.96
N LEU A 122 -3.97 4.52 34.68
CA LEU A 122 -4.56 3.55 33.76
C LEU A 122 -3.62 2.36 33.50
N ASP A 123 -2.32 2.62 33.32
CA ASP A 123 -1.33 1.54 33.12
C ASP A 123 -1.15 0.66 34.36
N ALA A 124 -1.26 1.24 35.56
CA ALA A 124 -1.28 0.47 36.81
C ALA A 124 -2.49 -0.48 36.86
N GLU A 125 -3.68 -0.03 36.47
CA GLU A 125 -4.86 -0.90 36.38
C GLU A 125 -4.73 -1.94 35.26
N TRP A 126 -4.13 -1.57 34.13
CA TRP A 126 -3.80 -2.49 33.05
C TRP A 126 -2.85 -3.61 33.51
N ALA A 127 -1.82 -3.27 34.28
CA ALA A 127 -0.88 -4.23 34.86
C ALA A 127 -1.58 -5.20 35.85
N LYS A 128 -2.52 -4.70 36.67
CA LYS A 128 -3.35 -5.55 37.54
C LYS A 128 -4.21 -6.51 36.71
N ALA A 129 -4.88 -6.01 35.68
CA ALA A 129 -5.68 -6.83 34.77
C ALA A 129 -4.81 -7.90 34.09
N LYS A 130 -3.59 -7.55 33.66
CA LYS A 130 -2.62 -8.49 33.07
C LYS A 130 -2.25 -9.60 34.04
N LYS A 131 -1.94 -9.25 35.30
CA LYS A 131 -1.63 -10.22 36.36
C LYS A 131 -2.82 -11.12 36.68
N ALA A 132 -4.04 -10.58 36.60
CA ALA A 132 -5.29 -11.31 36.79
C ALA A 132 -5.72 -12.14 35.56
N LYS A 133 -4.91 -12.18 34.48
CA LYS A 133 -5.24 -12.84 33.20
C LYS A 133 -6.55 -12.34 32.58
N LYS A 134 -6.88 -11.06 32.79
CA LYS A 134 -8.06 -10.37 32.25
C LYS A 134 -7.76 -9.63 30.95
N LEU A 135 -6.75 -10.07 30.20
CA LEU A 135 -6.35 -9.50 28.91
C LEU A 135 -6.46 -10.56 27.82
N VAL A 136 -6.83 -10.13 26.62
CA VAL A 136 -6.73 -10.91 25.39
C VAL A 136 -5.86 -10.18 24.39
N LYS A 137 -5.02 -10.94 23.68
CA LYS A 137 -4.26 -10.49 22.50
C LYS A 137 -4.98 -10.98 21.25
N PHE A 138 -5.37 -10.05 20.37
CA PHE A 138 -6.01 -10.40 19.11
C PHE A 138 -4.99 -10.73 18.01
N GLY A 139 -3.87 -10.00 17.98
CA GLY A 139 -2.76 -10.10 17.02
C GLY A 139 -2.01 -8.75 16.90
N GLY A 140 -0.78 -8.70 16.35
CA GLY A 140 -0.09 -7.44 15.98
C GLY A 140 -0.19 -6.27 16.97
N GLY A 141 0.11 -6.49 18.24
CA GLY A 141 0.05 -5.43 19.27
C GLY A 141 -1.37 -4.98 19.68
N PHE A 142 -2.42 -5.63 19.21
CA PHE A 142 -3.81 -5.34 19.53
C PHE A 142 -4.31 -6.14 20.74
N TYR A 143 -4.56 -5.44 21.84
CA TYR A 143 -4.99 -6.03 23.12
C TYR A 143 -6.27 -5.37 23.63
N CYS A 144 -7.09 -6.16 24.32
CA CYS A 144 -8.17 -5.66 25.17
C CYS A 144 -7.97 -6.18 26.60
N GLY A 145 -8.17 -5.32 27.59
CA GLY A 145 -8.17 -5.66 29.00
C GLY A 145 -9.48 -5.27 29.68
N LEU A 146 -9.97 -6.12 30.57
CA LEU A 146 -11.06 -5.75 31.48
C LEU A 146 -10.46 -4.98 32.68
N ILE A 147 -10.77 -3.69 32.74
CA ILE A 147 -10.27 -2.75 33.75
C ILE A 147 -11.34 -2.55 34.84
N GLU A 148 -10.92 -2.72 36.08
CA GLU A 148 -11.78 -2.65 37.27
C GLU A 148 -11.21 -1.62 38.25
N VAL A 149 -11.87 -0.46 38.32
CA VAL A 149 -11.52 0.61 39.27
C VAL A 149 -12.53 0.59 40.41
N GLU A 150 -12.05 0.70 41.65
CA GLU A 150 -12.92 0.73 42.83
C GLU A 150 -13.97 1.85 42.71
N GLY A 151 -15.24 1.50 42.95
CA GLY A 151 -16.36 2.43 42.84
C GLY A 151 -16.82 2.74 41.41
N LYS A 152 -16.26 2.08 40.38
CA LYS A 152 -16.70 2.22 38.98
C LYS A 152 -17.13 0.88 38.39
N ALA A 153 -18.01 0.94 37.40
CA ALA A 153 -18.36 -0.25 36.62
C ALA A 153 -17.13 -0.74 35.84
N PRO A 154 -16.91 -2.07 35.72
CA PRO A 154 -15.84 -2.61 34.89
C PRO A 154 -15.99 -2.19 33.43
N ILE A 155 -14.89 -1.86 32.78
CA ILE A 155 -14.88 -1.47 31.36
C ILE A 155 -13.81 -2.24 30.57
N TYR A 156 -14.05 -2.42 29.29
CA TYR A 156 -13.11 -3.04 28.36
C TYR A 156 -12.26 -1.94 27.70
N VAL A 157 -10.96 -1.96 27.93
CA VAL A 157 -10.03 -0.95 27.42
C VAL A 157 -9.13 -1.57 26.37
N PHE A 158 -8.96 -0.88 25.25
CA PHE A 158 -8.03 -1.27 24.20
C PHE A 158 -6.68 -0.58 24.35
N ASN A 159 -5.60 -1.38 24.30
CA ASN A 159 -4.22 -0.92 24.37
C ASN A 159 -3.93 0.10 25.51
N GLY A 160 -4.44 -0.15 26.72
CA GLY A 160 -4.34 0.78 27.86
C GLY A 160 -2.91 1.17 28.26
N PHE A 161 -1.94 0.29 28.01
CA PHE A 161 -0.51 0.55 28.24
C PHE A 161 0.07 1.64 27.32
N PHE A 162 -0.59 1.96 26.20
CA PHE A 162 -0.07 2.91 25.22
C PHE A 162 0.09 4.31 25.81
N MET A 163 -0.80 4.72 26.72
CA MET A 163 -0.79 6.06 27.29
C MET A 163 0.47 6.32 28.14
N SER A 164 0.88 5.37 28.99
CA SER A 164 2.12 5.50 29.77
C SER A 164 3.35 5.44 28.87
N MET A 165 3.34 4.57 27.85
CA MET A 165 4.41 4.51 26.84
C MET A 165 4.58 5.84 26.11
N ARG A 166 3.48 6.45 25.65
CA ARG A 166 3.47 7.77 25.01
C ARG A 166 4.02 8.85 25.94
N SER A 167 3.59 8.84 27.20
CA SER A 167 4.02 9.81 28.22
C SER A 167 5.54 9.87 28.38
N LYS A 168 6.25 8.75 28.24
CA LYS A 168 7.73 8.73 28.29
C LYS A 168 8.41 9.62 27.24
N PHE A 169 7.74 9.87 26.11
CA PHE A 169 8.24 10.70 25.03
C PHE A 169 7.72 12.13 25.06
N THR A 170 6.54 12.34 25.66
CA THR A 170 5.85 13.65 25.67
C THR A 170 5.89 14.35 27.03
N ALA A 171 6.44 13.73 28.08
CA ALA A 171 6.59 14.35 29.38
C ALA A 171 7.55 15.55 29.32
N PRO A 172 7.28 16.65 30.04
CA PRO A 172 8.18 17.81 30.08
C PRO A 172 9.62 17.42 30.42
N GLY A 173 10.58 17.88 29.61
CA GLY A 173 11.99 17.56 29.75
C GLY A 173 12.44 16.25 29.08
N ALA A 174 11.51 15.42 28.60
CA ALA A 174 11.85 14.29 27.74
C ALA A 174 12.33 14.77 26.36
N SER A 175 13.20 13.98 25.75
CA SER A 175 13.66 14.16 24.37
C SER A 175 14.12 12.84 23.79
N ILE A 176 14.28 12.75 22.48
CA ILE A 176 15.09 11.72 21.84
C ILE A 176 16.32 12.36 21.21
N TYR A 177 17.37 11.57 21.00
CA TYR A 177 18.49 11.94 20.13
C TYR A 177 18.60 10.93 19.00
N TYR A 178 18.42 11.38 17.77
CA TYR A 178 18.34 10.52 16.59
C TYR A 178 19.59 10.60 15.71
N TYR A 179 19.80 9.56 14.92
CA TYR A 179 20.78 9.43 13.86
C TYR A 179 20.07 8.85 12.63
N VAL A 180 20.35 9.41 11.45
CA VAL A 180 20.07 8.80 10.16
C VAL A 180 21.38 8.25 9.63
N VAL A 181 21.44 6.95 9.38
CA VAL A 181 22.66 6.25 8.99
C VAL A 181 22.47 5.46 7.72
N ASP A 182 23.50 5.42 6.87
CA ASP A 182 23.53 4.55 5.70
C ASP A 182 24.79 3.69 5.59
N TRP A 183 24.66 2.57 4.89
CA TRP A 183 25.74 1.62 4.64
C TRP A 183 25.43 0.67 3.47
N ASP A 184 26.48 0.07 2.91
CA ASP A 184 26.36 -0.99 1.91
C ASP A 184 25.95 -2.31 2.58
N SER A 185 24.89 -2.94 2.11
CA SER A 185 24.41 -4.23 2.64
C SER A 185 25.44 -5.35 2.50
N ALA A 186 26.37 -5.25 1.53
CA ALA A 186 27.48 -6.19 1.40
C ALA A 186 28.48 -6.11 2.58
N ALA A 187 28.55 -4.97 3.27
CA ALA A 187 29.40 -4.79 4.44
C ALA A 187 28.72 -5.22 5.75
N LEU A 188 27.39 -5.04 5.84
CA LEU A 188 26.58 -5.42 6.99
C LEU A 188 25.14 -5.65 6.54
N SER A 189 24.64 -6.89 6.66
CA SER A 189 23.23 -7.18 6.39
C SER A 189 22.32 -6.44 7.38
N TRP A 190 21.08 -6.15 6.99
CA TRP A 190 20.11 -5.55 7.91
C TRP A 190 19.85 -6.43 9.15
N ALA A 191 19.80 -7.75 8.95
CA ALA A 191 19.67 -8.72 10.03
C ALA A 191 20.82 -8.61 11.05
N ASP A 192 22.08 -8.48 10.58
CA ASP A 192 23.23 -8.30 11.47
C ASP A 192 23.27 -6.89 12.09
N PHE A 193 22.81 -5.86 11.37
CA PHE A 193 22.62 -4.54 11.94
C PHE A 193 21.70 -4.59 13.17
N ARG A 194 20.57 -5.32 13.08
CA ARG A 194 19.65 -5.46 14.22
C ARG A 194 20.13 -6.45 15.28
N GLY A 195 20.62 -7.61 14.86
CA GLY A 195 21.00 -8.69 15.77
C GLY A 195 22.34 -8.47 16.47
N GLN A 196 23.35 -7.99 15.75
CA GLN A 196 24.74 -7.91 16.22
C GLN A 196 25.15 -6.48 16.61
N LEU A 197 24.79 -5.48 15.80
CA LEU A 197 25.16 -4.08 16.09
C LEU A 197 24.22 -3.47 17.12
N LEU A 198 22.92 -3.45 16.85
CA LEU A 198 21.91 -2.87 17.76
C LEU A 198 21.69 -3.79 18.98
N GLY A 199 21.51 -5.09 18.73
CA GLY A 199 21.08 -6.08 19.70
C GLY A 199 19.54 -6.25 19.72
N PRO A 200 19.00 -7.43 20.07
CA PRO A 200 17.57 -7.67 20.31
C PRO A 200 16.91 -6.70 21.31
N THR A 201 15.58 -6.61 21.25
CA THR A 201 14.79 -5.67 22.06
C THR A 201 14.90 -5.96 23.56
N ASP A 202 15.02 -7.23 23.95
CA ASP A 202 15.35 -7.62 25.32
C ASP A 202 16.87 -7.50 25.53
N PRO A 203 17.34 -6.54 26.36
CA PRO A 203 18.77 -6.36 26.56
C PRO A 203 19.47 -7.56 27.21
N SER A 204 18.74 -8.48 27.84
CA SER A 204 19.31 -9.71 28.41
C SER A 204 19.69 -10.75 27.36
N GLU A 205 19.09 -10.66 26.16
CA GLU A 205 19.40 -11.50 25.00
C GLU A 205 20.41 -10.82 24.06
N ALA A 206 20.84 -9.59 24.36
CA ALA A 206 21.71 -8.83 23.49
C ALA A 206 23.18 -9.22 23.60
N PRO A 207 23.90 -9.34 22.45
CA PRO A 207 25.35 -9.55 22.48
C PRO A 207 26.02 -8.47 23.33
N ALA A 208 27.02 -8.85 24.12
CA ALA A 208 27.65 -7.93 25.08
C ALA A 208 28.30 -6.70 24.40
N ASP A 209 28.74 -6.85 23.15
CA ASP A 209 29.33 -5.79 22.33
C ASP A 209 28.31 -5.02 21.46
N SER A 210 27.04 -5.43 21.43
CA SER A 210 25.96 -4.67 20.78
C SER A 210 25.65 -3.38 21.55
N LEU A 211 24.99 -2.41 20.90
CA LEU A 211 24.60 -1.16 21.54
C LEU A 211 23.71 -1.40 22.77
N ARG A 212 22.67 -2.24 22.65
CA ARG A 212 21.78 -2.55 23.77
C ARG A 212 22.49 -3.34 24.87
N GLY A 213 23.39 -4.27 24.54
CA GLY A 213 24.18 -5.01 25.51
C GLY A 213 25.16 -4.11 26.29
N GLN A 214 25.82 -3.19 25.60
CA GLN A 214 26.70 -2.20 26.24
C GLN A 214 25.91 -1.21 27.11
N ILE A 215 24.77 -0.72 26.64
CA ILE A 215 23.91 0.17 27.44
C ILE A 215 23.41 -0.56 28.70
N ALA A 216 23.00 -1.82 28.57
CA ALA A 216 22.52 -2.62 29.70
C ALA A 216 23.61 -2.95 30.73
N SER A 217 24.83 -3.24 30.30
CA SER A 217 25.93 -3.56 31.23
C SER A 217 26.53 -2.31 31.89
N ARG A 218 26.49 -1.15 31.22
CA ARG A 218 27.14 0.09 31.65
C ARG A 218 26.16 1.19 32.06
N TRP A 219 24.88 0.86 32.29
CA TRP A 219 23.82 1.84 32.51
C TRP A 219 24.14 2.88 33.60
N GLN A 220 24.80 2.48 34.70
CA GLN A 220 25.20 3.40 35.78
C GLN A 220 26.29 4.38 35.32
N GLU A 221 27.30 3.90 34.58
CA GLU A 221 28.37 4.74 34.01
C GLU A 221 27.82 5.71 32.97
N LEU A 222 26.81 5.28 32.23
CA LEU A 222 26.12 6.08 31.22
C LEU A 222 25.12 7.08 31.83
N GLY A 223 24.91 7.05 33.15
CA GLY A 223 24.06 7.99 33.87
C GLY A 223 22.55 7.68 33.79
N LEU A 224 22.17 6.44 33.48
CA LEU A 224 20.75 6.04 33.47
C LEU A 224 20.22 5.89 34.90
N ALA A 225 18.94 6.23 35.10
CA ALA A 225 18.30 6.15 36.42
C ALA A 225 17.97 4.71 36.87
N ALA A 226 17.82 3.79 35.94
CA ALA A 226 17.50 2.39 36.20
C ALA A 226 18.14 1.48 35.14
N ALA A 227 18.27 0.20 35.49
CA ALA A 227 18.72 -0.82 34.56
C ALA A 227 17.74 -0.96 33.36
N PRO A 228 18.24 -1.04 32.12
CA PRO A 228 17.42 -1.24 30.93
C PRO A 228 16.56 -2.50 30.99
N ASN A 229 15.39 -2.43 30.33
CA ASN A 229 14.45 -3.55 30.18
C ASN A 229 13.87 -3.55 28.76
N VAL A 230 12.95 -4.47 28.44
CA VAL A 230 12.34 -4.60 27.10
C VAL A 230 11.72 -3.29 26.58
N GLY A 231 11.05 -2.51 27.44
CA GLY A 231 10.44 -1.23 27.05
C GLY A 231 11.48 -0.10 26.98
N ASP A 232 12.32 -0.03 28.01
CA ASP A 232 13.37 0.98 28.19
C ASP A 232 14.75 0.35 27.94
N ASN A 233 15.03 0.02 26.67
CA ASN A 233 16.24 -0.69 26.22
C ASN A 233 17.36 0.23 25.69
N GLY A 234 17.33 1.52 26.03
CA GLY A 234 18.33 2.50 25.62
C GLY A 234 18.18 3.05 24.20
N VAL A 235 18.12 2.19 23.19
CA VAL A 235 18.20 2.59 21.77
C VAL A 235 17.21 1.83 20.89
N HIS A 236 16.62 2.56 19.93
CA HIS A 236 15.75 2.06 18.87
C HIS A 236 16.44 2.15 17.50
N ALA A 237 16.12 1.23 16.60
CA ALA A 237 16.40 1.38 15.18
C ALA A 237 15.33 0.69 14.32
N SER A 238 15.15 1.19 13.10
CA SER A 238 14.27 0.65 12.04
C SER A 238 14.40 -0.87 11.86
N ALA A 239 13.28 -1.60 11.68
CA ALA A 239 13.32 -3.05 11.45
C ALA A 239 13.59 -3.46 9.98
N SER A 240 13.41 -2.52 9.05
CA SER A 240 13.67 -2.70 7.61
C SER A 240 13.97 -1.35 6.92
N PRO A 241 14.50 -1.35 5.68
CA PRO A 241 14.64 -0.13 4.88
C PRO A 241 13.32 0.64 4.71
N PHE A 242 12.21 -0.08 4.57
CA PHE A 242 10.88 0.52 4.43
C PHE A 242 10.39 1.18 5.73
N GLU A 243 10.54 0.50 6.87
CA GLU A 243 10.21 1.12 8.15
C GLU A 243 11.12 2.32 8.42
N GLY A 244 12.40 2.25 8.03
CA GLY A 244 13.30 3.39 8.08
C GLY A 244 12.81 4.57 7.24
N LEU A 245 12.28 4.31 6.04
CA LEU A 245 11.63 5.35 5.22
C LEU A 245 10.42 5.95 5.96
N ALA A 246 9.52 5.12 6.49
CA ALA A 246 8.35 5.59 7.25
C ALA A 246 8.77 6.47 8.44
N GLU A 247 9.82 6.07 9.15
CA GLU A 247 10.37 6.83 10.27
C GLU A 247 11.02 8.15 9.82
N ARG A 248 11.77 8.18 8.72
CA ARG A 248 12.37 9.42 8.21
C ARG A 248 11.32 10.40 7.68
N LEU A 249 10.25 9.92 7.05
CA LEU A 249 9.08 10.72 6.66
C LEU A 249 8.45 11.37 7.91
N ASN A 250 8.24 10.59 8.97
CA ASN A 250 7.60 11.04 10.21
C ASN A 250 8.52 11.97 11.05
N TRP A 251 9.70 11.48 11.44
CA TRP A 251 10.59 12.12 12.41
C TRP A 251 11.48 13.22 11.81
N CYS A 252 11.87 13.09 10.54
CA CYS A 252 12.82 14.01 9.90
C CYS A 252 12.15 14.94 8.88
N GLY A 253 10.87 14.74 8.56
CA GLY A 253 10.16 15.52 7.54
C GLY A 253 10.69 15.29 6.12
N ALA A 254 11.30 14.13 5.85
CA ALA A 254 11.64 13.73 4.49
C ALA A 254 10.38 13.58 3.63
N THR A 255 10.55 13.53 2.31
CA THR A 255 9.48 13.16 1.36
C THR A 255 9.87 11.90 0.60
N LEU A 256 8.91 11.24 -0.05
CA LEU A 256 9.19 10.05 -0.86
C LEU A 256 10.20 10.34 -1.98
N GLU A 257 10.16 11.54 -2.56
CA GLU A 257 11.00 11.95 -3.69
C GLU A 257 12.41 12.36 -3.26
N THR A 258 12.54 12.87 -2.04
CA THR A 258 13.81 13.38 -1.50
C THR A 258 14.58 12.33 -0.69
N ASP A 259 13.88 11.33 -0.16
CA ASP A 259 14.50 10.17 0.48
C ASP A 259 15.08 9.20 -0.57
N PRO A 260 16.36 8.79 -0.49
CA PRO A 260 16.96 7.90 -1.48
C PRO A 260 16.24 6.55 -1.63
N PHE A 261 15.73 5.97 -0.54
CA PHE A 261 15.00 4.70 -0.60
C PHE A 261 13.58 4.91 -1.13
N GLY A 262 12.92 5.99 -0.73
CA GLY A 262 11.62 6.40 -1.28
C GLY A 262 11.67 6.63 -2.80
N ALA A 263 12.69 7.36 -3.27
CA ALA A 263 12.87 7.64 -4.69
C ALA A 263 13.16 6.36 -5.49
N ALA A 264 13.93 5.43 -4.92
CA ALA A 264 14.17 4.12 -5.52
C ALA A 264 12.89 3.27 -5.62
N LEU A 265 12.01 3.31 -4.61
CA LEU A 265 10.72 2.62 -4.65
C LEU A 265 9.79 3.20 -5.73
N LEU A 266 9.71 4.53 -5.84
CA LEU A 266 8.97 5.21 -6.91
C LEU A 266 9.51 4.83 -8.29
N GLN A 267 10.84 4.85 -8.46
CA GLN A 267 11.51 4.44 -9.70
C GLN A 267 11.24 2.97 -10.04
N SER A 268 11.04 2.12 -9.03
CA SER A 268 10.74 0.70 -9.20
C SER A 268 9.29 0.40 -9.62
N GLY A 269 8.44 1.44 -9.66
CA GLY A 269 7.05 1.39 -10.14
C GLY A 269 5.99 1.33 -9.05
N VAL A 270 6.35 1.34 -7.77
CA VAL A 270 5.36 1.41 -6.66
C VAL A 270 4.89 2.86 -6.54
N CYS A 271 3.57 3.11 -6.62
CA CYS A 271 3.04 4.47 -6.64
C CYS A 271 3.09 5.13 -5.25
N ALA A 272 3.11 6.47 -5.24
CA ALA A 272 3.24 7.27 -4.03
C ALA A 272 2.09 7.05 -3.04
N GLU A 273 0.86 6.89 -3.54
CA GLU A 273 -0.33 6.67 -2.72
C GLU A 273 -0.22 5.37 -1.93
N MET A 274 0.25 4.29 -2.57
CA MET A 274 0.48 3.02 -1.91
C MET A 274 1.57 3.14 -0.84
N LEU A 275 2.70 3.75 -1.19
CA LEU A 275 3.82 3.96 -0.26
C LEU A 275 3.38 4.76 0.97
N GLN A 276 2.58 5.81 0.78
CA GLN A 276 2.06 6.63 1.87
C GLN A 276 1.15 5.83 2.79
N GLN A 277 0.22 5.03 2.24
CA GLN A 277 -0.67 4.16 3.04
C GLN A 277 0.11 3.08 3.79
N TRP A 278 1.22 2.65 3.22
CA TRP A 278 2.07 1.61 3.78
C TRP A 278 2.90 2.07 4.98
N THR A 279 3.14 3.37 5.13
CA THR A 279 3.91 3.95 6.26
C THR A 279 3.31 3.68 7.65
N VAL A 280 2.04 3.26 7.72
CA VAL A 280 1.32 2.98 8.97
C VAL A 280 1.13 1.49 9.26
N ASP A 281 1.92 0.64 8.60
CA ASP A 281 1.90 -0.83 8.73
C ASP A 281 0.50 -1.46 8.49
N PRO A 282 -0.09 -1.28 7.30
CA PRO A 282 -1.39 -1.85 6.98
C PRO A 282 -1.31 -3.37 6.84
N GLN A 283 -2.49 -4.02 6.88
CA GLN A 283 -2.63 -5.43 6.53
C GLN A 283 -2.75 -5.60 5.02
N VAL A 284 -1.73 -6.19 4.39
CA VAL A 284 -1.65 -6.41 2.94
C VAL A 284 -1.88 -7.87 2.57
N ASN A 285 -2.30 -8.15 1.34
CA ASN A 285 -2.32 -9.50 0.79
C ASN A 285 -0.89 -9.95 0.45
N TYR A 286 -0.52 -11.15 0.88
CA TYR A 286 0.70 -11.83 0.47
C TYR A 286 0.48 -12.64 -0.80
N VAL A 287 1.57 -13.07 -1.43
CA VAL A 287 1.54 -13.82 -2.70
C VAL A 287 0.87 -15.18 -2.56
N ASP A 288 0.91 -15.77 -1.36
CA ASP A 288 0.26 -17.04 -1.04
C ASP A 288 -1.25 -16.89 -0.76
N GLY A 289 -1.79 -15.68 -0.89
CA GLY A 289 -3.20 -15.36 -0.62
C GLY A 289 -3.52 -15.11 0.85
N SER A 290 -2.56 -15.28 1.77
CA SER A 290 -2.73 -14.89 3.16
C SER A 290 -2.65 -13.37 3.32
N ARG A 291 -2.99 -12.87 4.52
CA ARG A 291 -2.88 -11.43 4.86
C ARG A 291 -2.03 -11.25 6.09
N GLY A 292 -1.24 -10.19 6.11
CA GLY A 292 -0.40 -9.86 7.27
C GLY A 292 0.12 -8.43 7.26
N SER A 293 0.90 -8.09 8.28
CA SER A 293 1.55 -6.78 8.41
C SER A 293 2.56 -6.56 7.29
N LEU A 294 2.53 -5.37 6.70
CA LEU A 294 3.53 -4.98 5.73
C LEU A 294 4.94 -4.96 6.35
N PHE A 295 5.09 -4.41 7.54
CA PHE A 295 6.40 -4.29 8.19
C PHE A 295 6.97 -5.66 8.53
N ASP A 296 6.14 -6.58 9.02
CA ASP A 296 6.55 -7.97 9.27
C ASP A 296 7.04 -8.66 7.98
N ALA A 297 6.42 -8.40 6.83
CA ALA A 297 6.83 -8.99 5.55
C ALA A 297 8.19 -8.48 5.02
N LEU A 298 8.58 -7.26 5.45
CA LEU A 298 9.78 -6.56 5.01
C LEU A 298 10.91 -6.57 6.05
N GLU A 299 10.64 -7.10 7.25
CA GLU A 299 11.61 -7.18 8.34
C GLU A 299 12.91 -7.86 7.90
N ASP A 300 14.04 -7.33 8.37
CA ASP A 300 15.41 -7.86 8.14
C ASP A 300 15.84 -7.97 6.67
N THR A 301 15.14 -7.31 5.76
CA THR A 301 15.56 -7.23 4.36
C THR A 301 16.59 -6.14 4.12
N ASP A 302 17.52 -6.40 3.21
CA ASP A 302 18.40 -5.37 2.67
C ASP A 302 17.68 -4.53 1.61
N ALA A 303 18.16 -3.32 1.34
CA ALA A 303 17.45 -2.32 0.52
C ALA A 303 16.95 -2.84 -0.84
N LEU A 304 17.78 -3.55 -1.60
CA LEU A 304 17.39 -4.08 -2.92
C LEU A 304 16.34 -5.20 -2.81
N ASP A 305 16.50 -6.10 -1.84
CA ASP A 305 15.53 -7.17 -1.58
C ASP A 305 14.21 -6.60 -1.04
N CYS A 306 14.29 -5.56 -0.21
CA CYS A 306 13.14 -4.81 0.29
C CYS A 306 12.35 -4.20 -0.86
N ILE A 307 13.01 -3.51 -1.80
CA ILE A 307 12.37 -2.97 -3.02
C ILE A 307 11.72 -4.08 -3.82
N SER A 308 12.41 -5.21 -4.04
CA SER A 308 11.88 -6.36 -4.77
C SER A 308 10.61 -6.93 -4.11
N LYS A 309 10.62 -7.08 -2.78
CA LYS A 309 9.45 -7.51 -2.01
C LYS A 309 8.33 -6.48 -2.05
N CYS A 310 8.63 -5.19 -1.91
CA CYS A 310 7.63 -4.11 -2.05
C CYS A 310 6.94 -4.17 -3.41
N ARG A 311 7.67 -4.37 -4.51
CA ARG A 311 7.06 -4.53 -5.85
C ARG A 311 6.14 -5.75 -5.91
N THR A 312 6.57 -6.86 -5.31
CA THR A 312 5.79 -8.11 -5.25
C THR A 312 4.50 -7.93 -4.45
N LEU A 313 4.58 -7.29 -3.28
CA LEU A 313 3.42 -6.96 -2.46
C LEU A 313 2.51 -5.97 -3.18
N ALA A 314 3.07 -4.98 -3.87
CA ALA A 314 2.28 -4.00 -4.62
C ALA A 314 1.44 -4.68 -5.70
N ARG A 315 2.01 -5.63 -6.45
CA ARG A 315 1.27 -6.45 -7.44
C ARG A 315 0.11 -7.21 -6.83
N ALA A 316 0.30 -7.81 -5.66
CA ALA A 316 -0.75 -8.55 -4.95
C ALA A 316 -1.84 -7.64 -4.35
N ASN A 317 -1.65 -6.33 -4.38
CA ASN A 317 -2.50 -5.33 -3.75
C ASN A 317 -2.91 -4.19 -4.70
N VAL A 318 -2.77 -4.36 -6.03
CA VAL A 318 -3.15 -3.33 -7.02
C VAL A 318 -4.63 -2.96 -6.99
N ASP A 319 -5.50 -3.89 -6.58
CA ASP A 319 -6.94 -3.64 -6.45
C ASP A 319 -7.28 -2.69 -5.30
N PHE A 320 -6.36 -2.46 -4.34
CA PHE A 320 -6.55 -1.43 -3.31
C PHE A 320 -6.34 -0.01 -3.81
N LEU A 321 -5.63 0.17 -4.93
CA LEU A 321 -5.37 1.49 -5.48
C LEU A 321 -6.63 2.16 -6.01
N TYR A 322 -7.61 1.35 -6.40
CA TYR A 322 -8.79 1.85 -7.05
C TYR A 322 -10.00 0.94 -6.82
N GLU A 323 -11.05 1.52 -6.26
CA GLU A 323 -12.36 0.88 -6.13
C GLU A 323 -13.22 1.21 -7.35
N GLN A 324 -13.60 0.18 -8.13
CA GLN A 324 -14.58 0.33 -9.20
C GLN A 324 -15.88 0.91 -8.62
N ASP A 325 -16.40 1.96 -9.25
CA ASP A 325 -17.62 2.68 -8.82
C ASP A 325 -17.52 3.36 -7.44
N GLY A 326 -16.31 3.52 -6.90
CA GLY A 326 -16.02 4.33 -5.72
C GLY A 326 -16.13 5.84 -5.97
N THR A 327 -15.64 6.66 -5.02
CA THR A 327 -15.79 8.13 -5.10
C THR A 327 -15.17 8.73 -6.37
N ALA A 328 -13.92 8.37 -6.69
CA ALA A 328 -13.25 8.88 -7.89
C ALA A 328 -13.95 8.43 -9.18
N ALA A 329 -14.39 7.17 -9.25
CA ALA A 329 -15.16 6.62 -10.36
C ALA A 329 -16.45 7.42 -10.61
N ARG A 330 -17.18 7.75 -9.54
CA ARG A 330 -18.44 8.51 -9.63
C ARG A 330 -18.24 9.94 -10.11
N GLU A 331 -17.15 10.60 -9.76
CA GLU A 331 -16.85 11.92 -10.31
C GLU A 331 -16.53 11.85 -11.81
N ILE A 332 -15.75 10.84 -12.24
CA ILE A 332 -15.46 10.61 -13.66
C ILE A 332 -16.75 10.24 -14.43
N ALA A 333 -17.64 9.42 -13.85
CA ALA A 333 -18.88 9.00 -14.48
C ALA A 333 -19.84 10.16 -14.80
N LYS A 334 -19.81 11.24 -14.00
CA LYS A 334 -20.63 12.45 -14.26
C LYS A 334 -20.29 13.13 -15.59
N VAL A 335 -19.07 12.94 -16.09
CA VAL A 335 -18.59 13.58 -17.32
C VAL A 335 -18.54 12.59 -18.49
N ILE A 336 -19.14 11.42 -18.35
CA ILE A 336 -19.34 10.45 -19.45
C ILE A 336 -20.84 10.39 -19.75
N PRO A 337 -21.34 11.24 -20.67
CA PRO A 337 -22.74 11.19 -21.05
C PRO A 337 -23.07 9.93 -21.84
N TYR A 338 -24.36 9.57 -21.88
CA TYR A 338 -24.88 8.61 -22.85
C TYR A 338 -25.92 9.25 -23.78
N PHE A 339 -26.03 8.68 -24.99
CA PHE A 339 -27.01 9.04 -26.01
C PHE A 339 -27.67 7.79 -26.60
N PRO A 340 -28.93 7.85 -27.05
CA PRO A 340 -29.43 6.88 -28.02
C PRO A 340 -28.71 7.04 -29.37
N PHE A 341 -28.12 5.97 -29.89
CA PHE A 341 -27.35 6.02 -31.14
C PHE A 341 -27.41 4.71 -31.92
N LYS A 342 -27.83 4.75 -33.18
CA LYS A 342 -27.84 3.62 -34.12
C LYS A 342 -28.50 2.36 -33.54
N GLY A 343 -29.66 2.53 -32.90
CA GLY A 343 -30.40 1.44 -32.24
C GLY A 343 -29.84 1.01 -30.87
N ILE A 344 -28.75 1.61 -30.40
CA ILE A 344 -28.18 1.40 -29.06
C ILE A 344 -28.88 2.37 -28.09
N PRO A 345 -29.58 1.90 -27.04
CA PRO A 345 -30.29 2.77 -26.11
C PRO A 345 -29.37 3.72 -25.32
N LYS A 346 -28.17 3.26 -24.98
CA LYS A 346 -27.16 4.02 -24.24
C LYS A 346 -25.79 3.80 -24.88
N PHE A 347 -25.42 4.70 -25.78
CA PHE A 347 -24.04 4.84 -26.27
C PHE A 347 -23.30 5.78 -25.33
N TYR A 348 -22.36 5.23 -24.56
CA TYR A 348 -21.52 6.01 -23.65
C TYR A 348 -20.41 6.74 -24.42
N ASP A 349 -20.40 8.07 -24.31
CA ASP A 349 -19.47 8.92 -25.03
C ASP A 349 -18.31 9.37 -24.14
N ILE A 350 -17.14 8.79 -24.39
CA ILE A 350 -15.88 9.16 -23.74
C ILE A 350 -15.41 10.58 -24.08
N GLY A 351 -15.99 11.21 -25.12
CA GLY A 351 -15.73 12.59 -25.50
C GLY A 351 -15.90 13.59 -24.34
N GLY A 352 -16.79 13.29 -23.40
CA GLY A 352 -17.01 14.14 -22.22
C GLY A 352 -15.76 14.31 -21.37
N PHE A 353 -15.11 13.22 -20.90
CA PHE A 353 -13.86 13.36 -20.13
C PHE A 353 -12.68 13.83 -21.01
N LEU A 354 -12.66 13.49 -22.30
CA LEU A 354 -11.60 13.93 -23.22
C LEU A 354 -11.57 15.44 -23.42
N SER A 355 -12.72 16.10 -23.27
CA SER A 355 -12.83 17.56 -23.29
C SER A 355 -12.35 18.24 -22.00
N MET A 356 -12.03 17.46 -20.97
CA MET A 356 -11.63 17.91 -19.64
C MET A 356 -10.21 17.41 -19.30
N PRO A 357 -9.15 18.19 -19.62
CA PRO A 357 -7.76 17.73 -19.49
C PRO A 357 -7.39 17.17 -18.11
N GLU A 358 -7.89 17.80 -17.04
CA GLU A 358 -7.64 17.35 -15.66
C GLU A 358 -8.28 15.99 -15.36
N VAL A 359 -9.49 15.74 -15.87
CA VAL A 359 -10.17 14.43 -15.70
C VAL A 359 -9.48 13.37 -16.54
N PHE A 360 -9.05 13.72 -17.76
CA PHE A 360 -8.31 12.79 -18.59
C PHE A 360 -6.96 12.43 -17.96
N GLN A 361 -6.23 13.41 -17.41
CA GLN A 361 -4.99 13.15 -16.67
C GLN A 361 -5.25 12.24 -15.46
N GLN A 362 -6.30 12.51 -14.68
CA GLN A 362 -6.69 11.65 -13.55
C GLN A 362 -6.95 10.20 -13.99
N ILE A 363 -7.65 9.98 -15.10
CA ILE A 363 -7.87 8.65 -15.67
C ILE A 363 -6.53 7.99 -16.01
N VAL A 364 -5.63 8.69 -16.70
CA VAL A 364 -4.30 8.16 -17.05
C VAL A 364 -3.52 7.79 -15.78
N ASP A 365 -3.53 8.65 -14.76
CA ASP A 365 -2.83 8.41 -13.50
C ASP A 365 -3.35 7.16 -12.77
N ILE A 366 -4.65 6.91 -12.79
CA ILE A 366 -5.25 5.68 -12.23
C ILE A 366 -4.71 4.43 -12.93
N PHE A 367 -4.66 4.43 -14.27
CA PHE A 367 -4.12 3.31 -15.03
C PHE A 367 -2.61 3.15 -14.76
N VAL A 368 -1.86 4.24 -14.76
CA VAL A 368 -0.40 4.23 -14.49
C VAL A 368 -0.11 3.66 -13.10
N ALA A 369 -0.87 4.06 -12.08
CA ALA A 369 -0.73 3.54 -10.73
C ALA A 369 -0.99 2.02 -10.66
N ARG A 370 -2.05 1.53 -11.33
CA ARG A 370 -2.38 0.10 -11.38
C ARG A 370 -1.30 -0.72 -12.09
N TYR A 371 -0.84 -0.27 -13.26
CA TYR A 371 0.03 -1.06 -14.14
C TYR A 371 1.53 -0.85 -13.89
N GLY A 372 1.92 0.16 -13.10
CA GLY A 372 3.32 0.48 -12.78
C GLY A 372 4.09 -0.69 -12.16
N THR A 373 3.41 -1.53 -11.37
CA THR A 373 4.02 -2.70 -10.72
C THR A 373 3.81 -4.00 -11.46
N LEU A 374 2.90 -4.09 -12.44
CA LEU A 374 2.50 -5.35 -13.10
C LEU A 374 3.47 -5.87 -14.17
N GLU A 375 4.63 -5.23 -14.34
CA GLU A 375 5.68 -5.63 -15.30
C GLU A 375 5.15 -5.89 -16.71
N VAL A 376 4.53 -4.87 -17.30
CA VAL A 376 4.14 -4.91 -18.72
C VAL A 376 5.34 -4.53 -19.60
N ASP A 377 5.53 -5.25 -20.69
CA ASP A 377 6.59 -5.02 -21.68
C ASP A 377 6.12 -4.16 -22.85
N SER A 378 4.83 -4.24 -23.19
CA SER A 378 4.20 -3.41 -24.21
C SER A 378 2.70 -3.23 -23.96
N ILE A 379 2.11 -2.22 -24.58
CA ILE A 379 0.70 -1.89 -24.47
C ILE A 379 0.07 -1.90 -25.86
N GLY A 380 -1.03 -2.63 -26.02
CA GLY A 380 -1.79 -2.74 -27.26
C GLY A 380 -3.13 -2.02 -27.14
N GLY A 381 -3.40 -1.04 -28.00
CA GLY A 381 -4.73 -0.42 -28.09
C GLY A 381 -5.62 -1.13 -29.11
N LEU A 382 -6.93 -1.18 -28.88
CA LEU A 382 -7.91 -1.72 -29.82
C LEU A 382 -8.53 -0.61 -30.69
N ASP A 383 -8.76 -0.90 -31.98
CA ASP A 383 -9.27 0.07 -32.96
C ASP A 383 -10.72 0.49 -32.65
N ALA A 384 -11.08 1.78 -32.59
CA ALA A 384 -10.20 2.96 -32.65
C ALA A 384 -10.04 3.64 -31.28
N ARG A 385 -11.03 3.51 -30.40
CA ARG A 385 -11.11 4.31 -29.17
C ARG A 385 -10.06 3.91 -28.13
N GLY A 386 -9.60 2.65 -28.15
CA GLY A 386 -8.41 2.22 -27.41
C GLY A 386 -7.13 3.00 -27.77
N PHE A 387 -7.05 3.63 -28.95
CA PHE A 387 -5.91 4.49 -29.33
C PHE A 387 -5.93 5.86 -28.68
N ILE A 388 -7.02 6.25 -28.03
CA ILE A 388 -7.10 7.51 -27.31
C ILE A 388 -6.46 7.36 -25.92
N LEU A 389 -6.70 6.22 -25.27
CA LEU A 389 -6.24 5.93 -23.91
C LEU A 389 -4.86 5.26 -23.87
N GLY A 390 -4.61 4.33 -24.79
CA GLY A 390 -3.40 3.50 -24.79
C GLY A 390 -2.10 4.30 -24.88
N PRO A 391 -1.93 5.26 -25.82
CA PRO A 391 -0.69 6.01 -25.98
C PRO A 391 -0.32 6.88 -24.76
N PRO A 392 -1.23 7.66 -24.14
CA PRO A 392 -0.92 8.38 -22.90
C PRO A 392 -0.42 7.48 -21.77
N ILE A 393 -1.08 6.34 -21.55
CA ILE A 393 -0.68 5.35 -20.53
C ILE A 393 0.71 4.78 -20.85
N ALA A 394 0.95 4.41 -22.12
CA ALA A 394 2.23 3.88 -22.56
C ALA A 394 3.38 4.88 -22.44
N LEU A 395 3.11 6.14 -22.76
CA LEU A 395 4.07 7.22 -22.59
C LEU A 395 4.45 7.41 -21.12
N ALA A 396 3.46 7.46 -20.23
CA ALA A 396 3.68 7.62 -18.79
C ALA A 396 4.44 6.43 -18.18
N LEU A 397 4.14 5.20 -18.59
CA LEU A 397 4.85 3.99 -18.18
C LEU A 397 6.19 3.76 -18.90
N LYS A 398 6.53 4.60 -19.89
CA LYS A 398 7.71 4.46 -20.77
C LYS A 398 7.77 3.09 -21.46
N LYS A 399 6.63 2.62 -21.97
CA LYS A 399 6.49 1.32 -22.65
C LYS A 399 6.19 1.50 -24.14
N PRO A 400 6.66 0.57 -24.99
CA PRO A 400 6.21 0.46 -26.37
C PRO A 400 4.68 0.38 -26.46
N PHE A 401 4.11 1.09 -27.43
CA PHE A 401 2.70 1.01 -27.79
C PHE A 401 2.53 0.44 -29.20
N PHE A 402 1.52 -0.41 -29.42
CA PHE A 402 1.13 -0.87 -30.74
C PHE A 402 -0.39 -0.84 -30.92
N MET A 403 -0.80 -0.76 -32.18
CA MET A 403 -2.21 -0.73 -32.57
C MET A 403 -2.68 -2.12 -33.00
N LEU A 404 -3.82 -2.57 -32.49
CA LEU A 404 -4.57 -3.70 -33.05
C LEU A 404 -5.66 -3.14 -33.96
N ARG A 405 -5.69 -3.55 -35.23
CA ARG A 405 -6.56 -2.92 -36.24
C ARG A 405 -7.42 -3.91 -37.01
N LYS A 406 -8.59 -3.46 -37.44
CA LYS A 406 -9.44 -4.24 -38.35
C LYS A 406 -8.71 -4.55 -39.67
N LYS A 407 -9.10 -5.62 -40.33
CA LYS A 407 -8.54 -6.06 -41.61
C LYS A 407 -8.52 -4.94 -42.64
N GLY A 408 -7.44 -4.87 -43.42
CA GLY A 408 -7.25 -3.85 -44.45
C GLY A 408 -6.81 -2.47 -43.94
N LYS A 409 -6.73 -2.25 -42.62
CA LYS A 409 -6.31 -0.95 -42.03
C LYS A 409 -4.82 -0.90 -41.63
N MET A 410 -4.07 -1.99 -41.83
CA MET A 410 -2.67 -2.08 -41.43
C MET A 410 -1.84 -2.92 -42.43
N PRO A 411 -0.68 -2.42 -42.89
CA PRO A 411 0.26 -3.22 -43.68
C PRO A 411 1.06 -4.16 -42.78
N ASN A 412 1.50 -5.32 -43.32
CA ASN A 412 2.42 -6.24 -42.65
C ASN A 412 1.94 -6.76 -41.27
N ALA A 413 0.66 -7.14 -41.18
CA ALA A 413 0.04 -7.68 -39.96
C ALA A 413 -0.13 -9.21 -39.98
N ARG A 414 -0.26 -9.82 -38.81
CA ARG A 414 -0.90 -11.12 -38.60
C ARG A 414 -2.34 -10.88 -38.15
N PHE A 415 -3.27 -11.75 -38.50
CA PHE A 415 -4.69 -11.59 -38.17
C PHE A 415 -5.19 -12.75 -37.32
N SER A 416 -6.02 -12.43 -36.31
CA SER A 416 -6.76 -13.40 -35.51
C SER A 416 -7.85 -14.08 -36.35
N GLN A 417 -8.44 -15.16 -35.84
CA GLN A 417 -9.61 -15.74 -36.47
C GLN A 417 -10.83 -14.81 -36.36
N PRO A 418 -11.79 -14.91 -37.29
CA PRO A 418 -13.13 -14.33 -37.11
C PRO A 418 -13.80 -14.89 -35.86
N TYR A 419 -14.70 -14.10 -35.25
CA TYR A 419 -15.43 -14.49 -34.04
C TYR A 419 -16.92 -14.21 -34.20
N GLU A 420 -17.74 -15.01 -33.53
CA GLU A 420 -19.20 -14.86 -33.54
C GLU A 420 -19.66 -13.87 -32.45
N THR A 421 -20.64 -13.04 -32.79
CA THR A 421 -21.38 -12.22 -31.81
C THR A 421 -22.89 -12.46 -31.98
N GLU A 422 -23.69 -11.91 -31.07
CA GLU A 422 -25.16 -11.88 -31.20
C GLU A 422 -25.67 -11.12 -32.45
N TYR A 423 -24.80 -10.34 -33.09
CA TYR A 423 -25.07 -9.60 -34.33
C TYR A 423 -24.38 -10.24 -35.55
N GLY A 424 -23.90 -11.47 -35.44
CA GLY A 424 -23.27 -12.25 -36.51
C GLY A 424 -21.75 -12.32 -36.45
N THR A 425 -21.13 -12.92 -37.48
CA THR A 425 -19.68 -13.09 -37.56
C THR A 425 -18.98 -11.74 -37.76
N ARG A 426 -18.05 -11.40 -36.87
CA ARG A 426 -17.16 -10.24 -37.01
C ARG A 426 -15.79 -10.69 -37.50
N GLU A 427 -15.16 -9.89 -38.36
CA GLU A 427 -13.76 -10.13 -38.76
C GLU A 427 -12.82 -9.94 -37.57
N GLY A 428 -11.75 -10.74 -37.53
CA GLY A 428 -10.70 -10.64 -36.51
C GLY A 428 -9.89 -9.35 -36.57
N LEU A 429 -9.01 -9.17 -35.58
CA LEU A 429 -8.07 -8.05 -35.51
C LEU A 429 -6.70 -8.43 -36.08
N GLY A 430 -5.96 -7.40 -36.48
CA GLY A 430 -4.59 -7.49 -36.98
C GLY A 430 -3.58 -6.88 -36.04
N ILE A 431 -2.46 -7.56 -35.83
CA ILE A 431 -1.29 -7.10 -35.05
C ILE A 431 -0.06 -6.91 -35.96
N PRO A 432 0.70 -5.80 -35.84
CA PRO A 432 1.92 -5.62 -36.62
C PRO A 432 2.93 -6.71 -36.30
N ARG A 433 3.61 -7.25 -37.33
CA ARG A 433 4.69 -8.23 -37.10
C ARG A 433 5.82 -7.61 -36.30
N GLY A 434 6.23 -8.28 -35.23
CA GLY A 434 7.30 -7.83 -34.33
C GLY A 434 6.86 -6.81 -33.28
N ALA A 435 5.57 -6.46 -33.20
CA ALA A 435 5.03 -5.63 -32.12
C ALA A 435 5.14 -6.30 -30.74
N VAL A 436 5.05 -7.63 -30.72
CA VAL A 436 5.16 -8.49 -29.54
C VAL A 436 6.21 -9.56 -29.83
N LYS A 437 7.07 -9.83 -28.85
CA LYS A 437 8.08 -10.90 -28.87
C LYS A 437 7.62 -12.07 -28.00
N GLU A 438 8.24 -13.22 -28.23
CA GLU A 438 8.06 -14.40 -27.37
C GLU A 438 8.37 -14.05 -25.90
N GLY A 439 7.43 -14.34 -25.01
CA GLY A 439 7.53 -14.07 -23.58
C GLY A 439 7.10 -12.67 -23.13
N ASP A 440 6.83 -11.74 -24.06
CA ASP A 440 6.39 -10.38 -23.70
C ASP A 440 5.06 -10.42 -22.92
N ARG A 441 5.00 -9.60 -21.87
CA ARG A 441 3.80 -9.34 -21.08
C ARG A 441 3.08 -8.11 -21.62
N VAL A 442 1.83 -8.28 -22.07
CA VAL A 442 1.10 -7.24 -22.80
C VAL A 442 -0.13 -6.77 -22.02
N LEU A 443 -0.31 -5.46 -21.92
CA LEU A 443 -1.57 -4.85 -21.48
C LEU A 443 -2.40 -4.47 -22.70
N LEU A 444 -3.66 -4.92 -22.75
CA LEU A 444 -4.60 -4.52 -23.80
C LEU A 444 -5.53 -3.43 -23.29
N ILE A 445 -5.69 -2.35 -24.05
CA ILE A 445 -6.51 -1.19 -23.70
C ILE A 445 -7.63 -1.00 -24.72
N ASP A 446 -8.85 -0.90 -24.23
CA ASP A 446 -9.99 -0.38 -24.98
C ASP A 446 -10.71 0.71 -24.18
N ASP A 447 -11.70 1.36 -24.75
CA ASP A 447 -12.50 2.33 -24.01
C ASP A 447 -13.67 1.66 -23.27
N LEU A 448 -14.28 0.64 -23.87
CA LEU A 448 -15.45 -0.04 -23.31
C LEU A 448 -15.45 -1.54 -23.60
N VAL A 449 -15.84 -2.36 -22.63
CA VAL A 449 -16.09 -3.80 -22.81
C VAL A 449 -17.58 -4.12 -22.69
N ALA A 450 -18.13 -4.72 -23.75
CA ALA A 450 -19.47 -5.30 -23.80
C ALA A 450 -19.41 -6.83 -23.83
N THR A 451 -19.71 -7.46 -24.97
CA THR A 451 -19.64 -8.91 -25.18
C THR A 451 -18.22 -9.49 -25.10
N GLY A 452 -17.18 -8.67 -25.25
CA GLY A 452 -15.78 -9.08 -25.18
C GLY A 452 -15.20 -9.69 -26.46
N GLY A 453 -15.94 -9.72 -27.57
CA GLY A 453 -15.46 -10.28 -28.84
C GLY A 453 -14.18 -9.60 -29.36
N THR A 454 -14.12 -8.27 -29.34
CA THR A 454 -12.96 -7.50 -29.78
C THR A 454 -11.73 -7.75 -28.91
N LEU A 455 -11.92 -7.84 -27.58
CA LEU A 455 -10.85 -8.18 -26.64
C LEU A 455 -10.33 -9.60 -26.88
N SER A 456 -11.20 -10.58 -27.13
CA SER A 456 -10.81 -11.96 -27.48
C SER A 456 -9.90 -12.00 -28.71
N ALA A 457 -10.25 -11.28 -29.78
CA ALA A 457 -9.41 -11.15 -30.98
C ALA A 457 -8.04 -10.50 -30.68
N GLY A 458 -8.00 -9.51 -29.78
CA GLY A 458 -6.76 -8.90 -29.31
C GLY A 458 -5.89 -9.87 -28.50
N ILE A 459 -6.50 -10.66 -27.60
CA ILE A 459 -5.82 -11.69 -26.82
C ILE A 459 -5.21 -12.74 -27.74
N GLU A 460 -5.96 -13.21 -28.74
CA GLU A 460 -5.46 -14.16 -29.72
C GLU A 460 -4.27 -13.58 -30.51
N CYS A 461 -4.35 -12.31 -30.93
CA CYS A 461 -3.24 -11.61 -31.59
C CYS A 461 -1.94 -11.64 -30.79
N VAL A 462 -2.02 -11.39 -29.49
CA VAL A 462 -0.86 -11.43 -28.58
C VAL A 462 -0.35 -12.86 -28.42
N LYS A 463 -1.24 -13.84 -28.15
CA LYS A 463 -0.88 -15.25 -27.98
C LYS A 463 -0.21 -15.83 -29.25
N MET A 464 -0.69 -15.48 -30.44
CA MET A 464 -0.07 -15.86 -31.73
C MET A 464 1.35 -15.31 -31.93
N CYS A 465 1.75 -14.29 -31.18
CA CYS A 465 3.10 -13.73 -31.20
C CYS A 465 3.98 -14.27 -30.07
N GLY A 466 3.47 -15.21 -29.26
CA GLY A 466 4.18 -15.77 -28.11
C GLY A 466 4.12 -14.89 -26.85
N GLY A 467 3.31 -13.83 -26.86
CA GLY A 467 3.10 -12.97 -25.70
C GLY A 467 2.00 -13.49 -24.78
N THR A 468 1.99 -12.96 -23.55
CA THR A 468 0.96 -13.21 -22.54
C THR A 468 0.21 -11.91 -22.26
N VAL A 469 -1.12 -11.94 -22.29
CA VAL A 469 -1.92 -10.78 -21.87
C VAL A 469 -1.98 -10.76 -20.34
N VAL A 470 -1.50 -9.67 -19.73
CA VAL A 470 -1.52 -9.46 -18.27
C VAL A 470 -2.93 -9.13 -17.80
N GLU A 471 -3.61 -8.24 -18.52
CA GLU A 471 -4.97 -7.79 -18.24
C GLU A 471 -5.52 -7.11 -19.50
N CYS A 472 -6.84 -7.16 -19.69
CA CYS A 472 -7.56 -6.28 -20.60
C CYS A 472 -8.20 -5.16 -19.78
N ALA A 473 -7.88 -3.91 -20.09
CA ALA A 473 -8.33 -2.75 -19.32
C ALA A 473 -9.23 -1.84 -20.16
N CYS A 474 -10.28 -1.31 -19.55
CA CYS A 474 -11.17 -0.35 -20.19
C CYS A 474 -11.71 0.72 -19.22
N ILE A 475 -12.30 1.78 -19.76
CA ILE A 475 -12.97 2.80 -18.95
C ILE A 475 -14.31 2.29 -18.47
N VAL A 476 -15.12 1.74 -19.37
CA VAL A 476 -16.49 1.31 -19.08
C VAL A 476 -16.64 -0.19 -19.25
N GLU A 477 -17.18 -0.86 -18.26
CA GLU A 477 -17.68 -2.23 -18.39
C GLU A 477 -19.20 -2.23 -18.44
N LEU A 478 -19.76 -3.01 -19.37
CA LEU A 478 -21.16 -3.40 -19.36
C LEU A 478 -21.30 -4.74 -18.62
N LYS A 479 -21.56 -4.69 -17.31
CA LYS A 479 -21.84 -5.82 -16.41
C LYS A 479 -22.96 -6.71 -16.93
N PHE A 480 -23.94 -6.19 -17.67
CA PHE A 480 -24.98 -7.00 -18.32
C PHE A 480 -24.40 -8.16 -19.16
N PHE A 481 -23.25 -7.95 -19.80
CA PHE A 481 -22.58 -8.95 -20.64
C PHE A 481 -21.55 -9.80 -19.88
N ARG A 482 -21.33 -9.59 -18.58
CA ARG A 482 -20.23 -10.24 -17.84
C ARG A 482 -20.35 -11.76 -17.85
N GLU A 483 -21.54 -12.31 -17.60
CA GLU A 483 -21.75 -13.77 -17.58
C GLU A 483 -21.62 -14.41 -18.97
N SER A 484 -22.19 -13.79 -20.01
CA SER A 484 -22.10 -14.32 -21.38
C SER A 484 -20.68 -14.22 -21.92
N ARG A 485 -19.98 -13.12 -21.63
CA ARG A 485 -18.56 -12.92 -21.94
C ARG A 485 -17.68 -13.97 -21.27
N GLN A 486 -17.92 -14.29 -19.99
CA GLN A 486 -17.16 -15.33 -19.28
C GLN A 486 -17.31 -16.70 -19.96
N LYS A 487 -18.54 -17.10 -20.30
CA LYS A 487 -18.81 -18.37 -21.03
C LYS A 487 -18.14 -18.39 -22.40
N PHE A 488 -18.17 -17.26 -23.11
CA PHE A 488 -17.48 -17.11 -24.39
C PHE A 488 -15.95 -17.27 -24.23
N TYR A 489 -15.36 -16.66 -23.20
CA TYR A 489 -13.92 -16.77 -22.93
C TYR A 489 -13.50 -18.18 -22.52
N GLU A 490 -14.35 -18.90 -21.78
CA GLU A 490 -14.15 -20.33 -21.48
C GLU A 490 -14.12 -21.16 -22.77
N SER A 491 -15.06 -20.93 -23.68
CA SER A 491 -15.11 -21.63 -24.97
C SER A 491 -13.89 -21.37 -25.87
N CYS A 492 -13.23 -20.22 -25.69
CA CYS A 492 -12.02 -19.83 -26.41
C CYS A 492 -10.72 -20.22 -25.68
N GLY A 493 -10.79 -20.79 -24.47
CA GLY A 493 -9.59 -21.09 -23.67
C GLY A 493 -8.82 -19.84 -23.23
N ILE A 494 -9.52 -18.75 -22.96
CA ILE A 494 -8.95 -17.45 -22.52
C ILE A 494 -9.61 -16.91 -21.24
N ALA A 495 -10.39 -17.73 -20.54
CA ALA A 495 -11.08 -17.37 -19.29
C ALA A 495 -10.13 -16.98 -18.14
N ASP A 496 -8.85 -17.29 -18.29
CA ASP A 496 -7.77 -16.93 -17.36
C ASP A 496 -7.29 -15.48 -17.53
N VAL A 497 -7.64 -14.80 -18.63
CA VAL A 497 -7.22 -13.41 -18.87
C VAL A 497 -8.10 -12.44 -18.07
N PRO A 498 -7.54 -11.68 -17.12
CA PRO A 498 -8.30 -10.75 -16.32
C PRO A 498 -8.85 -9.58 -17.15
N ILE A 499 -10.01 -9.07 -16.75
CA ILE A 499 -10.59 -7.83 -17.27
C ILE A 499 -10.72 -6.86 -16.10
N TRP A 500 -10.22 -5.64 -16.28
CA TRP A 500 -10.41 -4.54 -15.34
C TRP A 500 -11.10 -3.37 -16.03
N ALA A 501 -12.05 -2.75 -15.33
CA ALA A 501 -12.74 -1.57 -15.80
C ALA A 501 -12.81 -0.50 -14.72
N LEU A 502 -12.53 0.74 -15.11
CA LEU A 502 -12.54 1.89 -14.21
C LEU A 502 -13.95 2.18 -13.66
N ILE A 503 -14.97 2.11 -14.50
CA ILE A 503 -16.38 2.34 -14.16
C ILE A 503 -17.23 1.19 -14.72
N SER A 504 -18.31 0.84 -14.03
CA SER A 504 -19.39 0.06 -14.61
C SER A 504 -20.55 0.93 -15.11
N GLU A 505 -21.37 0.38 -15.99
CA GLU A 505 -22.53 1.08 -16.54
C GLU A 505 -23.57 1.51 -15.49
N GLU A 506 -23.51 0.91 -14.30
CA GLU A 506 -24.46 1.14 -13.20
C GLU A 506 -24.40 2.57 -12.64
N ILE A 507 -23.27 3.27 -12.80
CA ILE A 507 -23.10 4.66 -12.31
C ILE A 507 -23.08 5.69 -13.44
N LEU A 508 -23.29 5.26 -14.69
CA LEU A 508 -23.38 6.13 -15.87
C LEU A 508 -24.83 6.57 -16.09
N GLU A 509 -25.24 7.56 -15.31
CA GLU A 509 -26.62 8.06 -15.25
C GLU A 509 -26.86 9.35 -16.03
N THR A 510 -25.80 9.96 -16.58
CA THR A 510 -25.87 11.26 -17.27
C THR A 510 -26.35 11.08 -18.70
N GLU A 511 -27.63 11.34 -18.95
CA GLU A 511 -28.17 11.47 -20.31
C GLU A 511 -27.76 12.83 -20.88
N ALA A 512 -27.18 12.86 -22.09
CA ALA A 512 -26.89 14.13 -22.74
C ALA A 512 -28.04 14.62 -23.60
N GLU A 513 -28.20 15.95 -23.63
CA GLU A 513 -29.19 16.60 -24.48
C GLU A 513 -28.76 16.51 -25.95
N LEU A 514 -29.61 15.90 -26.77
CA LEU A 514 -29.47 15.94 -28.22
C LEU A 514 -29.99 17.28 -28.75
N PRO A 515 -29.26 17.96 -29.65
CA PRO A 515 -29.76 19.12 -30.36
C PRO A 515 -31.10 18.82 -31.04
N ALA A 516 -31.97 19.83 -31.15
CA ALA A 516 -33.30 19.66 -31.76
C ALA A 516 -33.24 19.20 -33.24
N ASP A 517 -32.12 19.41 -33.93
CA ASP A 517 -31.85 19.01 -35.31
C ASP A 517 -31.03 17.71 -35.43
N TYR A 518 -30.76 17.02 -34.33
CA TYR A 518 -30.07 15.73 -34.35
C TYR A 518 -30.88 14.69 -35.13
N GLN A 519 -30.24 14.08 -36.12
CA GLN A 519 -30.78 12.95 -36.87
C GLN A 519 -29.78 11.80 -36.82
N ASP A 520 -30.24 10.67 -36.29
CA ASP A 520 -29.52 9.40 -36.40
C ASP A 520 -29.57 8.95 -37.87
N ASP A 521 -28.42 8.57 -38.43
CA ASP A 521 -28.35 8.11 -39.82
C ASP A 521 -29.03 6.73 -40.01
N GLY A 522 -29.33 6.04 -38.90
CA GLY A 522 -30.02 4.75 -38.88
C GLY A 522 -29.19 3.61 -39.47
N GLU A 523 -27.91 3.85 -39.80
CA GLU A 523 -27.01 2.79 -40.26
C GLU A 523 -26.49 1.99 -39.07
N GLU A 524 -26.62 0.66 -39.10
CA GLU A 524 -26.14 -0.24 -38.06
C GLU A 524 -24.64 -0.05 -37.77
N HIS A 525 -24.26 -0.15 -36.49
CA HIS A 525 -22.91 0.09 -36.00
C HIS A 525 -21.98 -1.15 -35.95
#